data_AF-A0A6L9PMR7-F1
#
_entry.id   AF-A0A6L9PMR7-F1
#
_cell.length_a   1.000
_cell.length_b   1.000
_cell.length_c   1.000
_cell.angle_alpha   90.00
_cell.angle_beta   90.00
_cell.angle_gamma   90.00
#
_symmetry.space_group_name_H-M   'P 1'
#
loop_
_entity.id
_entity.type
_entity.pdbx_description
1 polymer ?
#
loop_
_entity_poly.entity_id
_entity_poly.type
_entity_poly.pdbx_seq_one_letter_code
_entity_poly.pdbx_strand_id
1 'polypeptide(L)'
;MMMRSFTDAKWNLSIVTTLQASGCEGLEIVGPALNSASAIAIALSEISVQINKLFPQAEYWLIAGHEIPQPKTKIANHKKFWKSVGINLAATSTETAEWCVPSVEGPRYFGLAKKSLIKDDDVILLLDKFETTWIVVLDGARAAQELVSSINSGWDGFCCSKNLLEFAIRNEAVLIRNFGIGDAQEGGVIAIASKLMCRQFLESAAPKHPKSSTTAGPASGRRIMTSTSKRTLAPAIAVSALCRRALINMGVSLIRTNDLAGASEIFERLNTEQADEPLVLANLAVARIRSGRREEAEKLHQRLAAIAFASW
;
A
#
# COMPACT_ATOMS: atom_id res chain seq x y z
N MET A 1 -13.52 15.60 -3.59
CA MET A 1 -12.88 14.28 -3.46
C MET A 1 -12.50 13.81 -4.85
N MET A 2 -11.40 13.06 -4.97
CA MET A 2 -10.88 12.64 -6.26
C MET A 2 -10.76 11.12 -6.30
N MET A 3 -11.42 10.50 -7.28
CA MET A 3 -11.28 9.08 -7.60
C MET A 3 -10.72 8.96 -9.02
N ARG A 4 -9.65 8.20 -9.21
CA ARG A 4 -8.96 8.04 -10.51
C ARG A 4 -8.53 6.60 -10.71
N SER A 5 -8.40 6.16 -11.97
CA SER A 5 -7.64 4.94 -12.26
C SER A 5 -6.16 5.15 -11.94
N PHE A 6 -5.44 4.08 -11.63
CA PHE A 6 -3.98 4.13 -11.45
C PHE A 6 -3.26 4.68 -12.68
N THR A 7 -3.78 4.37 -13.88
CA THR A 7 -3.24 4.89 -15.14
C THR A 7 -3.37 6.42 -15.20
N ASP A 8 -4.55 6.96 -14.88
CA ASP A 8 -4.81 8.41 -14.89
C ASP A 8 -4.06 9.17 -13.79
N ALA A 9 -3.89 8.50 -12.65
CA ALA A 9 -3.10 9.01 -11.52
C ALA A 9 -1.58 8.87 -11.73
N LYS A 10 -1.13 8.25 -12.83
CA LYS A 10 0.29 8.04 -13.17
C LYS A 10 1.04 7.22 -12.12
N TRP A 11 0.40 6.18 -11.60
CA TRP A 11 1.05 5.19 -10.75
C TRP A 11 2.22 4.50 -11.45
N ASN A 12 3.09 3.87 -10.66
CA ASN A 12 4.24 3.14 -11.19
C ASN A 12 3.80 2.14 -12.27
N LEU A 13 4.40 2.25 -13.46
CA LEU A 13 4.04 1.42 -14.61
C LEU A 13 4.20 -0.08 -14.34
N SER A 14 5.18 -0.49 -13.53
CA SER A 14 5.37 -1.90 -13.18
C SER A 14 4.23 -2.44 -12.33
N ILE A 15 3.71 -1.63 -11.38
CA ILE A 15 2.53 -1.98 -10.57
C ILE A 15 1.31 -2.10 -11.48
N VAL A 16 1.06 -1.09 -12.33
CA VAL A 16 -0.06 -1.08 -13.27
C VAL A 16 -0.01 -2.30 -14.19
N THR A 17 1.16 -2.59 -14.77
CA THR A 17 1.36 -3.75 -15.65
C THR A 17 1.13 -5.07 -14.91
N THR A 18 1.59 -5.19 -13.67
CA THR A 18 1.41 -6.41 -12.86
C THR A 18 -0.06 -6.65 -12.53
N LEU A 19 -0.80 -5.60 -12.16
CA LEU A 19 -2.25 -5.70 -11.92
C LEU A 19 -2.99 -6.09 -13.19
N GLN A 20 -2.69 -5.42 -14.31
CA GLN A 20 -3.33 -5.70 -15.60
C GLN A 20 -3.03 -7.12 -16.09
N ALA A 21 -1.79 -7.60 -15.94
CA ALA A 21 -1.40 -8.97 -16.27
C ALA A 21 -2.15 -10.01 -15.42
N SER A 22 -2.55 -9.63 -14.21
CA SER A 22 -3.38 -10.47 -13.35
C SER A 22 -4.87 -10.40 -13.71
N GLY A 23 -5.33 -9.39 -14.47
CA GLY A 23 -6.74 -9.14 -14.76
C GLY A 23 -7.40 -8.09 -13.84
N CYS A 24 -6.60 -7.43 -13.01
CA CYS A 24 -7.03 -6.39 -12.09
C CYS A 24 -6.72 -4.98 -12.61
N GLU A 25 -7.36 -3.99 -12.01
CA GLU A 25 -7.00 -2.58 -12.11
C GLU A 25 -7.02 -1.96 -10.70
N GLY A 26 -6.32 -0.82 -10.56
CA GLY A 26 -6.29 -0.06 -9.31
C GLY A 26 -7.01 1.28 -9.46
N LEU A 27 -7.69 1.69 -8.40
CA LEU A 27 -8.26 3.00 -8.22
C LEU A 27 -7.58 3.71 -7.05
N GLU A 28 -7.32 4.98 -7.23
CA GLU A 28 -6.86 5.90 -6.21
C GLU A 28 -8.04 6.72 -5.70
N ILE A 29 -8.25 6.77 -4.39
CA ILE A 29 -9.28 7.58 -3.73
C ILE A 29 -8.60 8.50 -2.72
N VAL A 30 -8.56 9.80 -3.02
CA VAL A 30 -7.88 10.81 -2.19
C VAL A 30 -8.89 11.54 -1.30
N GLY A 31 -8.66 11.50 0.01
CA GLY A 31 -9.43 12.21 1.02
C GLY A 31 -8.88 13.62 1.23
N PRO A 32 -9.68 14.69 1.05
CA PRO A 32 -9.20 16.06 1.27
C PRO A 32 -9.15 16.38 2.78
N ALA A 33 -8.08 15.96 3.47
CA ALA A 33 -7.86 16.29 4.87
C ALA A 33 -6.39 16.61 5.17
N LEU A 34 -6.16 17.35 6.26
CA LEU A 34 -4.82 17.78 6.69
C LEU A 34 -4.00 16.67 7.36
N ASN A 35 -4.65 15.63 7.89
CA ASN A 35 -3.99 14.50 8.54
C ASN A 35 -4.37 13.18 7.85
N SER A 36 -3.46 12.21 7.92
CA SER A 36 -3.59 10.88 7.30
C SER A 36 -4.88 10.16 7.71
N ALA A 37 -5.15 10.07 9.01
CA ALA A 37 -6.29 9.34 9.55
C ALA A 37 -7.64 9.88 9.03
N SER A 38 -7.83 11.20 9.03
CA SER A 38 -9.03 11.83 8.49
C SER A 38 -9.15 11.65 6.98
N ALA A 39 -8.04 11.68 6.24
CA ALA A 39 -8.04 11.46 4.80
C ALA A 39 -8.43 10.01 4.46
N ILE A 40 -7.89 9.03 5.19
CA ILE A 40 -8.26 7.61 5.10
C ILE A 40 -9.75 7.43 5.40
N ALA A 41 -10.25 8.00 6.50
CA ALA A 41 -11.65 7.87 6.89
C ALA A 41 -12.61 8.41 5.81
N ILE A 42 -12.30 9.59 5.26
CA ILE A 42 -13.08 10.21 4.18
C ILE A 42 -13.03 9.35 2.91
N ALA A 43 -11.85 8.87 2.52
CA ALA A 43 -11.69 8.04 1.34
C ALA A 43 -12.39 6.67 1.47
N LEU A 44 -12.32 6.04 2.66
CA LEU A 44 -13.04 4.81 2.98
C LEU A 44 -14.55 4.98 2.90
N SER A 45 -15.07 6.10 3.43
CA SER A 45 -16.49 6.41 3.39
C SER A 45 -16.99 6.48 1.94
N GLU A 46 -16.26 7.15 1.06
CA GLU A 46 -16.65 7.25 -0.36
C GLU A 46 -16.61 5.91 -1.07
N ILE A 47 -15.49 5.19 -0.97
CA ILE A 47 -15.39 3.93 -1.70
C ILE A 47 -16.45 2.94 -1.19
N SER A 48 -16.81 2.98 0.10
CA SER A 48 -17.91 2.20 0.67
C SER A 48 -19.26 2.58 0.04
N VAL A 49 -19.53 3.87 -0.20
CA VAL A 49 -20.73 4.32 -0.92
C VAL A 49 -20.79 3.73 -2.34
N GLN A 50 -19.66 3.69 -3.05
CA GLN A 50 -19.62 3.12 -4.40
C GLN A 50 -19.75 1.59 -4.37
N ILE A 51 -19.11 0.92 -3.41
CA ILE A 51 -19.22 -0.54 -3.23
C ILE A 51 -20.65 -0.94 -2.92
N ASN A 52 -21.32 -0.26 -2.00
CA ASN A 52 -22.70 -0.59 -1.62
C ASN A 52 -23.72 -0.39 -2.76
N LYS A 53 -23.36 0.35 -3.83
CA LYS A 53 -24.18 0.42 -5.06
C LYS A 53 -24.03 -0.82 -5.93
N LEU A 54 -22.84 -1.45 -5.93
CA LEU A 54 -22.54 -2.63 -6.75
C LEU A 54 -22.79 -3.93 -6.01
N PHE A 55 -22.58 -3.97 -4.69
CA PHE A 55 -22.74 -5.13 -3.82
C PHE A 55 -23.91 -4.88 -2.86
N PRO A 56 -25.13 -5.37 -3.18
CA PRO A 56 -26.29 -5.20 -2.31
C PRO A 56 -26.09 -5.83 -0.92
N GLN A 57 -25.24 -6.85 -0.83
CA GLN A 57 -24.93 -7.56 0.42
C GLN A 57 -23.43 -7.49 0.72
N ALA A 58 -22.83 -6.30 0.57
CA ALA A 58 -21.42 -6.08 0.82
C ALA A 58 -20.99 -6.53 2.23
N GLU A 59 -20.07 -7.48 2.30
CA GLU A 59 -19.39 -7.88 3.53
C GLU A 59 -17.95 -7.40 3.52
N TYR A 60 -17.57 -6.70 4.60
CA TYR A 60 -16.25 -6.13 4.77
C TYR A 60 -15.45 -6.98 5.75
N TRP A 61 -14.26 -7.38 5.33
CA TRP A 61 -13.34 -8.23 6.08
C TRP A 61 -12.00 -7.52 6.22
N LEU A 62 -11.46 -7.45 7.43
CA LEU A 62 -10.16 -6.87 7.71
C LEU A 62 -9.13 -7.98 7.85
N ILE A 63 -8.05 -7.88 7.07
CA ILE A 63 -6.87 -8.72 7.17
C ILE A 63 -5.72 -7.84 7.63
N ALA A 64 -4.99 -8.24 8.66
CA ALA A 64 -3.80 -7.51 9.10
C ALA A 64 -2.81 -8.47 9.79
N GLY A 65 -1.55 -8.06 9.94
CA GLY A 65 -0.56 -8.87 10.63
C GLY A 65 0.70 -8.15 11.03
N HIS A 66 1.54 -8.83 11.82
CA HIS A 66 2.84 -8.28 12.20
C HIS A 66 3.79 -8.23 10.99
N GLU A 67 4.32 -7.04 10.71
CA GLU A 67 5.43 -6.85 9.77
C GLU A 67 6.72 -7.50 10.29
N ILE A 68 6.97 -7.34 11.58
CA ILE A 68 8.20 -7.80 12.23
C ILE A 68 7.92 -9.12 12.96
N PRO A 69 8.81 -10.14 12.82
CA PRO A 69 8.75 -11.35 13.61
C PRO A 69 8.66 -11.06 15.12
N GLN A 70 7.74 -11.74 15.79
CA GLN A 70 7.51 -11.61 17.23
C GLN A 70 8.47 -12.53 18.01
N PRO A 71 8.85 -12.17 19.24
CA PRO A 71 9.71 -13.02 20.06
C PRO A 71 9.00 -14.34 20.41
N LYS A 72 9.75 -15.46 20.39
CA LYS A 72 9.24 -16.81 20.72
C LYS A 72 8.97 -16.96 22.21
N THR A 73 7.94 -16.28 22.71
CA THR A 73 7.54 -16.28 24.12
C THR A 73 6.12 -16.79 24.29
N LYS A 74 5.81 -17.34 25.47
CA LYS A 74 4.43 -17.73 25.82
C LYS A 74 3.46 -16.55 25.71
N ILE A 75 3.92 -15.33 26.01
CA ILE A 75 3.11 -14.10 25.94
C ILE A 75 2.72 -13.78 24.50
N ALA A 76 3.67 -13.80 23.56
CA ALA A 76 3.40 -13.55 22.15
C ALA A 76 2.42 -14.59 21.59
N ASN A 77 2.64 -15.87 21.88
CA ASN A 77 1.77 -16.97 21.44
C ASN A 77 0.34 -16.86 22.01
N HIS A 78 0.19 -16.33 23.23
CA HIS A 78 -1.11 -16.14 23.86
C HIS A 78 -1.84 -14.90 23.32
N LYS A 79 -1.13 -13.79 23.07
CA LYS A 79 -1.72 -12.55 22.57
C LYS A 79 -2.07 -12.63 21.08
N LYS A 80 -1.31 -13.35 20.27
CA LYS A 80 -1.45 -13.42 18.81
C LYS A 80 -1.51 -12.01 18.20
N PHE A 81 -2.22 -11.80 17.09
CA PHE A 81 -2.25 -10.51 16.41
C PHE A 81 -3.22 -9.55 17.12
N TRP A 82 -4.51 -9.89 17.22
CA TRP A 82 -5.55 -8.94 17.65
C TRP A 82 -5.32 -8.38 19.05
N LYS A 83 -5.02 -9.24 20.04
CA LYS A 83 -4.75 -8.76 21.41
C LYS A 83 -3.43 -8.01 21.52
N SER A 84 -2.46 -8.25 20.62
CA SER A 84 -1.19 -7.51 20.64
C SER A 84 -1.35 -6.06 20.19
N VAL A 85 -2.33 -5.79 19.31
CA VAL A 85 -2.68 -4.45 18.83
C VAL A 85 -3.79 -3.79 19.65
N GLY A 86 -4.21 -4.40 20.77
CA GLY A 86 -5.21 -3.84 21.68
C GLY A 86 -6.67 -4.07 21.27
N ILE A 87 -6.92 -4.89 20.23
CA ILE A 87 -8.27 -5.19 19.74
C ILE A 87 -8.73 -6.51 20.37
N ASN A 88 -9.80 -6.44 21.17
CA ASN A 88 -10.35 -7.60 21.86
C ASN A 88 -11.46 -8.25 21.04
N LEU A 89 -11.09 -9.25 20.23
CA LEU A 89 -12.03 -10.07 19.48
C LEU A 89 -12.29 -11.41 20.19
N ALA A 90 -13.52 -11.90 20.11
CA ALA A 90 -13.89 -13.22 20.65
C ALA A 90 -13.29 -14.33 19.77
N ALA A 91 -12.46 -15.20 20.36
CA ALA A 91 -11.65 -16.18 19.64
C ALA A 91 -12.43 -17.35 18.98
N THR A 92 -13.76 -17.38 19.09
CA THR A 92 -14.60 -18.53 18.72
C THR A 92 -15.70 -18.20 17.73
N SER A 93 -15.64 -17.05 17.05
CA SER A 93 -16.65 -16.71 16.02
C SER A 93 -16.25 -17.26 14.66
N THR A 94 -17.24 -17.59 13.83
CA THR A 94 -17.07 -17.84 12.38
C THR A 94 -16.68 -16.57 11.61
N GLU A 95 -16.59 -15.44 12.31
CA GLU A 95 -16.32 -14.11 11.80
C GLU A 95 -14.89 -13.63 12.11
N THR A 96 -14.07 -14.47 12.76
CA THR A 96 -12.67 -14.17 13.04
C THR A 96 -11.79 -15.39 12.84
N ALA A 97 -10.53 -15.16 12.50
CA ALA A 97 -9.50 -16.18 12.43
C ALA A 97 -8.14 -15.55 12.71
N GLU A 98 -7.21 -16.34 13.26
CA GLU A 98 -5.81 -15.95 13.41
C GLU A 98 -4.93 -17.14 13.05
N TRP A 99 -3.83 -16.86 12.37
CA TRP A 99 -2.83 -17.86 12.01
C TRP A 99 -1.42 -17.33 12.27
N CYS A 100 -0.48 -18.26 12.30
CA CYS A 100 0.92 -18.00 12.57
C CYS A 100 1.75 -18.46 11.39
N VAL A 101 2.59 -17.57 10.87
CA VAL A 101 3.60 -17.90 9.87
C VAL A 101 4.95 -18.01 10.58
N PRO A 102 5.54 -19.22 10.68
CA PRO A 102 6.84 -19.38 11.31
C PRO A 102 7.94 -18.75 10.44
N SER A 103 8.90 -18.09 11.08
CA SER A 103 10.14 -17.65 10.44
C SER A 103 11.35 -17.96 11.34
N VAL A 104 12.55 -17.85 10.77
CA VAL A 104 13.82 -18.06 11.49
C VAL A 104 13.93 -17.09 12.67
N GLU A 105 13.57 -15.82 12.45
CA GLU A 105 13.66 -14.74 13.43
C GLU A 105 12.54 -14.77 14.49
N GLY A 106 11.44 -15.47 14.22
CA GLY A 106 10.27 -15.52 15.11
C GLY A 106 8.96 -15.78 14.35
N PRO A 107 7.88 -16.17 15.03
CA PRO A 107 6.56 -16.23 14.41
C PRO A 107 6.06 -14.82 14.03
N ARG A 108 5.37 -14.70 12.90
CA ARG A 108 4.48 -13.57 12.61
C ARG A 108 3.05 -14.02 12.80
N TYR A 109 2.24 -13.20 13.45
CA TYR A 109 0.82 -13.47 13.62
C TYR A 109 0.01 -12.59 12.68
N PHE A 110 -1.00 -13.20 12.10
CA PHE A 110 -1.94 -12.58 11.19
C PHE A 110 -3.36 -12.84 11.68
N GLY A 111 -4.24 -11.88 11.42
CA GLY A 111 -5.64 -11.93 11.78
C GLY A 111 -6.51 -11.63 10.57
N LEU A 112 -7.66 -12.30 10.52
CA LEU A 112 -8.80 -11.97 9.70
C LEU A 112 -10.00 -11.73 10.62
N ALA A 113 -10.76 -10.68 10.39
CA ALA A 113 -11.96 -10.38 11.16
C ALA A 113 -13.01 -9.66 10.32
N LYS A 114 -14.29 -9.94 10.54
CA LYS A 114 -15.37 -9.16 9.95
C LYS A 114 -15.31 -7.72 10.48
N LYS A 115 -15.41 -6.74 9.59
CA LYS A 115 -15.28 -5.30 9.94
C LYS A 115 -16.30 -4.87 10.98
N SER A 116 -17.50 -5.46 11.00
CA SER A 116 -18.54 -5.16 12.00
C SER A 116 -18.13 -5.46 13.44
N LEU A 117 -17.07 -6.25 13.66
CA LEU A 117 -16.52 -6.55 14.98
C LEU A 117 -15.42 -5.57 15.43
N ILE A 118 -14.98 -4.67 14.54
CA ILE A 118 -13.88 -3.74 14.77
C ILE A 118 -14.41 -2.32 14.67
N LYS A 119 -14.03 -1.46 15.62
CA LYS A 119 -14.44 -0.04 15.58
C LYS A 119 -13.77 0.67 14.41
N ASP A 120 -14.44 1.68 13.86
CA ASP A 120 -13.91 2.44 12.72
C ASP A 120 -12.54 3.08 13.04
N ASP A 121 -12.36 3.60 14.25
CA ASP A 121 -11.09 4.16 14.71
C ASP A 121 -9.95 3.12 14.71
N ASP A 122 -10.26 1.88 15.10
CA ASP A 122 -9.29 0.78 15.09
C ASP A 122 -8.96 0.35 13.64
N VAL A 123 -9.94 0.36 12.73
CA VAL A 123 -9.71 0.08 11.29
C VAL A 123 -8.80 1.14 10.69
N ILE A 124 -9.06 2.42 10.96
CA ILE A 124 -8.23 3.53 10.46
C ILE A 124 -6.82 3.44 11.04
N LEU A 125 -6.70 3.16 12.34
CA LEU A 125 -5.40 2.97 13.00
C LEU A 125 -4.62 1.81 12.36
N LEU A 126 -5.27 0.68 12.09
CA LEU A 126 -4.62 -0.47 11.45
C LEU A 126 -4.16 -0.16 10.03
N LEU A 127 -4.96 0.54 9.24
CA LEU A 127 -4.59 0.97 7.89
C LEU A 127 -3.47 2.02 7.87
N ASP A 128 -3.40 2.89 8.88
CA ASP A 128 -2.36 3.90 9.02
C ASP A 128 -1.03 3.31 9.54
N LYS A 129 -1.09 2.31 10.44
CA LYS A 129 0.08 1.80 11.15
C LYS A 129 0.67 0.50 10.63
N PHE A 130 -0.09 -0.28 9.86
CA PHE A 130 0.36 -1.58 9.37
C PHE A 130 0.20 -1.64 7.85
N GLU A 131 1.33 -1.73 7.15
CA GLU A 131 1.40 -1.92 5.70
C GLU A 131 0.81 -3.26 5.25
N THR A 132 0.63 -4.19 6.18
CA THR A 132 -0.01 -5.49 5.97
C THR A 132 -1.53 -5.44 6.06
N THR A 133 -2.12 -4.29 6.40
CA THR A 133 -3.57 -4.18 6.53
C THR A 133 -4.25 -4.06 5.18
N TRP A 134 -5.24 -4.91 4.95
CA TRP A 134 -6.14 -4.89 3.80
C TRP A 134 -7.58 -5.03 4.27
N ILE A 135 -8.49 -4.31 3.63
CA ILE A 135 -9.92 -4.60 3.69
C ILE A 135 -10.27 -5.38 2.42
N VAL A 136 -10.95 -6.51 2.58
CA VAL A 136 -11.50 -7.32 1.50
C VAL A 136 -13.02 -7.16 1.54
N VAL A 137 -13.61 -6.77 0.42
CA VAL A 137 -15.05 -6.61 0.29
C VAL A 137 -15.60 -7.60 -0.72
N LEU A 138 -16.64 -8.32 -0.32
CA LEU A 138 -17.27 -9.40 -1.08
C LEU A 138 -18.78 -9.13 -1.14
N ASP A 139 -19.44 -9.61 -2.19
CA ASP A 139 -20.90 -9.63 -2.23
C ASP A 139 -21.44 -10.95 -1.64
N GLY A 140 -22.23 -10.83 -0.58
CA GLY A 140 -22.85 -11.96 0.11
C GLY A 140 -22.03 -12.52 1.27
N ALA A 141 -22.70 -13.36 2.07
CA ALA A 141 -22.14 -13.93 3.30
C ALA A 141 -21.04 -14.96 3.04
N ARG A 142 -19.90 -14.81 3.72
CA ARG A 142 -18.81 -15.80 3.70
C ARG A 142 -18.37 -16.18 5.11
N ALA A 143 -17.84 -17.39 5.27
CA ALA A 143 -17.22 -17.79 6.53
C ALA A 143 -15.75 -17.37 6.56
N ALA A 144 -15.25 -16.93 7.73
CA ALA A 144 -13.85 -16.54 7.88
C ALA A 144 -12.88 -17.66 7.47
N GLN A 145 -13.23 -18.92 7.74
CA GLN A 145 -12.39 -20.07 7.42
C GLN A 145 -12.21 -20.27 5.90
N GLU A 146 -13.22 -19.99 5.09
CA GLU A 146 -13.11 -20.06 3.63
C GLU A 146 -12.11 -19.01 3.11
N LEU A 147 -12.21 -17.79 3.64
CA LEU A 147 -11.30 -16.70 3.32
C LEU A 147 -9.87 -17.04 3.74
N VAL A 148 -9.68 -17.48 5.00
CA VAL A 148 -8.36 -17.89 5.49
C VAL A 148 -7.79 -19.03 4.66
N SER A 149 -8.57 -20.04 4.31
CA SER A 149 -8.08 -21.15 3.49
C SER A 149 -7.56 -20.68 2.13
N SER A 150 -8.16 -19.62 1.58
CA SER A 150 -7.78 -19.04 0.29
C SER A 150 -6.59 -18.09 0.39
N ILE A 151 -6.39 -17.43 1.53
CA ILE A 151 -5.35 -16.40 1.72
C ILE A 151 -4.08 -16.98 2.36
N ASN A 152 -4.21 -17.96 3.26
CA ASN A 152 -3.10 -18.50 4.04
C ASN A 152 -2.02 -19.18 3.17
N SER A 153 -2.37 -19.65 1.98
CA SER A 153 -1.37 -20.10 1.02
C SER A 153 -0.54 -18.90 0.54
N GLY A 154 0.60 -18.64 1.15
CA GLY A 154 1.63 -17.74 0.60
C GLY A 154 1.44 -16.24 0.83
N TRP A 155 0.52 -15.81 1.71
CA TRP A 155 0.45 -14.40 2.10
C TRP A 155 1.52 -14.05 3.14
N ASP A 156 2.35 -13.05 2.82
CA ASP A 156 3.45 -12.57 3.66
C ASP A 156 3.19 -11.19 4.28
N GLY A 157 2.08 -10.54 3.90
CA GLY A 157 1.61 -9.25 4.39
C GLY A 157 2.04 -8.05 3.57
N PHE A 158 3.22 -8.03 2.96
CA PHE A 158 3.84 -6.77 2.52
C PHE A 158 3.34 -6.25 1.18
N CYS A 159 2.97 -7.14 0.27
CA CYS A 159 2.52 -6.77 -1.07
C CYS A 159 1.13 -7.33 -1.38
N CYS A 160 0.51 -6.80 -2.43
CA CYS A 160 -0.65 -7.45 -3.02
C CYS A 160 -0.18 -8.75 -3.68
N SER A 161 -0.10 -9.81 -2.88
CA SER A 161 0.42 -11.10 -3.34
C SER A 161 -0.41 -11.60 -4.53
N LYS A 162 0.22 -12.36 -5.42
CA LYS A 162 -0.47 -13.00 -6.56
C LYS A 162 -1.72 -13.75 -6.11
N ASN A 163 -1.64 -14.44 -4.97
CA ASN A 163 -2.75 -15.23 -4.42
C ASN A 163 -3.93 -14.35 -3.98
N LEU A 164 -3.66 -13.15 -3.46
CA LEU A 164 -4.71 -12.19 -3.09
C LEU A 164 -5.39 -11.59 -4.33
N LEU A 165 -4.63 -11.33 -5.39
CA LEU A 165 -5.18 -10.89 -6.69
C LEU A 165 -6.03 -11.98 -7.35
N GLU A 166 -5.52 -13.21 -7.40
CA GLU A 166 -6.26 -14.38 -7.89
C GLU A 166 -7.54 -14.62 -7.08
N PHE A 167 -7.45 -14.45 -5.75
CA PHE A 167 -8.61 -14.49 -4.87
C PHE A 167 -9.64 -13.41 -5.25
N ALA A 168 -9.19 -12.17 -5.43
CA ALA A 168 -10.08 -11.05 -5.76
C ALA A 168 -10.80 -11.26 -7.09
N ILE A 169 -10.11 -11.75 -8.11
CA ILE A 169 -10.74 -12.01 -9.41
C ILE A 169 -11.74 -13.15 -9.33
N ARG A 170 -11.35 -14.28 -8.73
CA ARG A 170 -12.19 -15.47 -8.63
C ARG A 170 -13.47 -15.24 -7.84
N ASN A 171 -13.42 -14.36 -6.85
CA ASN A 171 -14.56 -14.07 -5.95
C ASN A 171 -15.19 -12.71 -6.21
N GLU A 172 -14.81 -12.03 -7.31
CA GLU A 172 -15.24 -10.66 -7.62
C GLU A 172 -15.10 -9.71 -6.42
N ALA A 173 -14.01 -9.84 -5.67
CA ALA A 173 -13.75 -9.05 -4.47
C ALA A 173 -13.11 -7.70 -4.79
N VAL A 174 -13.29 -6.75 -3.88
CA VAL A 174 -12.56 -5.48 -3.85
C VAL A 174 -11.54 -5.51 -2.72
N LEU A 175 -10.29 -5.25 -3.03
CA LEU A 175 -9.21 -5.12 -2.05
C LEU A 175 -8.97 -3.64 -1.80
N ILE A 176 -8.95 -3.20 -0.55
CA ILE A 176 -8.73 -1.79 -0.18
C ILE A 176 -7.58 -1.71 0.82
N ARG A 177 -6.71 -0.72 0.67
CA ARG A 177 -5.67 -0.41 1.67
C ARG A 177 -5.28 1.06 1.62
N ASN A 178 -4.56 1.53 2.63
CA ASN A 178 -3.95 2.87 2.63
C ASN A 178 -2.86 3.00 1.55
N PHE A 179 -2.66 4.22 1.08
CA PHE A 179 -1.43 4.63 0.39
C PHE A 179 -0.24 4.32 1.32
N GLY A 180 0.74 3.57 0.82
CA GLY A 180 1.89 3.21 1.65
C GLY A 180 2.65 4.45 2.13
N ILE A 181 3.57 4.27 3.09
CA ILE A 181 4.36 5.36 3.72
C ILE A 181 5.16 6.20 2.70
N GLY A 182 5.31 5.73 1.45
CA GLY A 182 6.05 6.42 0.39
C GLY A 182 5.25 7.34 -0.54
N ASP A 183 3.92 7.32 -0.52
CA ASP A 183 3.08 8.23 -1.34
C ASP A 183 2.74 9.52 -0.56
N ALA A 184 3.73 10.03 0.17
CA ALA A 184 3.63 10.96 1.30
C ALA A 184 2.97 12.33 1.04
N GLN A 185 2.42 12.57 -0.15
CA GLN A 185 1.69 13.80 -0.47
C GLN A 185 0.16 13.61 -0.55
N GLU A 186 -0.36 12.39 -0.56
CA GLU A 186 -1.80 12.15 -0.71
C GLU A 186 -2.32 11.17 0.35
N GLY A 187 -3.19 11.65 1.24
CA GLY A 187 -3.90 10.80 2.20
C GLY A 187 -5.15 10.20 1.56
N GLY A 188 -5.46 8.94 1.89
CA GLY A 188 -6.65 8.24 1.38
C GLY A 188 -6.43 6.73 1.26
N VAL A 189 -7.04 6.09 0.25
CA VAL A 189 -6.92 4.65 0.04
C VAL A 189 -6.79 4.31 -1.44
N ILE A 190 -6.20 3.14 -1.71
CA ILE A 190 -6.34 2.46 -3.00
C ILE A 190 -7.40 1.38 -2.92
N ALA A 191 -8.09 1.15 -4.03
CA ALA A 191 -8.94 -0.01 -4.24
C ALA A 191 -8.45 -0.80 -5.46
N ILE A 192 -8.35 -2.12 -5.35
CA ILE A 192 -7.96 -3.03 -6.43
C ILE A 192 -9.11 -4.00 -6.66
N ALA A 193 -9.57 -4.12 -7.89
CA ALA A 193 -10.65 -5.03 -8.27
C ALA A 193 -10.46 -5.49 -9.72
N SER A 194 -11.42 -6.24 -10.26
CA SER A 194 -11.44 -6.55 -11.69
C SER A 194 -11.59 -5.26 -12.51
N LYS A 195 -11.02 -5.25 -13.72
CA LYS A 195 -11.10 -4.09 -14.63
C LYS A 195 -12.53 -3.59 -14.86
N LEU A 196 -13.49 -4.51 -14.98
CA LEU A 196 -14.90 -4.17 -15.16
C LEU A 196 -15.46 -3.43 -13.94
N MET A 197 -15.13 -3.89 -12.74
CA MET A 197 -15.62 -3.31 -11.49
C MET A 197 -15.00 -1.93 -11.21
N CYS A 198 -13.69 -1.77 -11.46
CA CYS A 198 -13.03 -0.47 -11.37
C CYS A 198 -13.69 0.57 -12.28
N ARG A 199 -14.05 0.17 -13.50
CA ARG A 199 -14.79 1.02 -14.44
C ARG A 199 -16.18 1.39 -13.91
N GLN A 200 -16.92 0.42 -13.35
CA GLN A 200 -18.23 0.68 -12.76
C GLN A 200 -18.15 1.68 -11.58
N PHE A 201 -17.12 1.59 -10.73
CA PHE A 201 -16.90 2.57 -9.66
C PHE A 201 -16.65 3.98 -10.19
N LEU A 202 -15.84 4.13 -11.23
CA LEU A 202 -15.58 5.42 -11.86
C LEU A 202 -16.84 6.00 -12.50
N GLU A 203 -17.62 5.17 -13.20
CA GLU A 203 -18.89 5.56 -13.82
C GLU A 203 -19.94 5.94 -12.76
N SER A 204 -19.97 5.28 -11.60
CA SER A 204 -20.90 5.57 -10.50
C SER A 204 -20.50 6.78 -9.65
N ALA A 205 -19.21 7.13 -9.65
CA ALA A 205 -18.66 8.31 -9.00
C ALA A 205 -18.70 9.57 -9.89
N ALA A 206 -18.78 9.41 -11.22
CA ALA A 206 -18.90 10.53 -12.13
C ALA A 206 -20.10 11.40 -11.75
N PRO A 207 -19.92 12.74 -11.63
CA PRO A 207 -21.04 13.62 -11.35
C PRO A 207 -22.08 13.39 -12.44
N LYS A 208 -23.30 13.05 -12.05
CA LYS A 208 -24.43 13.03 -12.98
C LYS A 208 -24.52 14.45 -13.50
N HIS A 209 -23.94 14.72 -14.68
CA HIS A 209 -24.14 15.98 -15.35
C HIS A 209 -25.66 16.17 -15.37
N PRO A 210 -26.19 17.22 -14.72
CA PRO A 210 -27.62 17.48 -14.80
C PRO A 210 -27.89 17.52 -16.29
N LYS A 211 -28.66 16.54 -16.79
CA LYS A 211 -28.96 16.41 -18.21
C LYS A 211 -29.35 17.80 -18.64
N SER A 212 -28.47 18.50 -19.35
CA SER A 212 -28.78 19.84 -19.81
C SER A 212 -29.99 19.61 -20.69
N SER A 213 -31.15 20.05 -20.20
CA SER A 213 -32.38 20.09 -20.97
C SER A 213 -32.12 21.11 -22.07
N THR A 214 -31.41 20.69 -23.11
CA THR A 214 -31.10 21.50 -24.26
C THR A 214 -32.39 21.58 -25.07
N THR A 215 -33.25 22.52 -24.69
CA THR A 215 -34.07 23.23 -25.67
C THR A 215 -33.09 23.86 -26.66
N ALA A 216 -33.14 23.40 -27.91
CA ALA A 216 -32.31 23.90 -28.99
C ALA A 216 -32.59 25.40 -29.20
N GLY A 217 -31.54 26.22 -29.12
CA GLY A 217 -31.51 27.60 -29.57
C GLY A 217 -30.19 27.86 -30.30
N PRO A 218 -30.19 28.48 -31.49
CA PRO A 218 -29.01 28.52 -32.34
C PRO A 218 -28.08 29.70 -32.02
N ALA A 219 -26.78 29.38 -32.09
CA ALA A 219 -25.65 30.21 -32.54
C ALA A 219 -25.38 31.58 -31.88
N SER A 220 -24.16 31.72 -31.33
CA SER A 220 -23.14 32.70 -31.76
C SER A 220 -22.20 33.08 -30.60
N GLY A 221 -20.89 33.13 -30.87
CA GLY A 221 -19.95 33.89 -30.04
C GLY A 221 -18.60 33.24 -29.77
N ARG A 222 -17.60 33.59 -30.59
CA ARG A 222 -16.16 33.38 -30.35
C ARG A 222 -15.73 33.82 -28.95
N ARG A 223 -14.83 33.07 -28.32
CA ARG A 223 -13.70 33.68 -27.58
C ARG A 223 -12.48 32.77 -27.45
N ILE A 224 -11.36 33.37 -27.82
CA ILE A 224 -9.98 32.90 -27.62
C ILE A 224 -9.62 33.17 -26.15
N MET A 225 -8.99 32.22 -25.47
CA MET A 225 -8.08 32.52 -24.36
C MET A 225 -6.99 31.46 -24.24
N THR A 226 -5.78 31.90 -24.53
CA THR A 226 -4.51 31.22 -24.25
C THR A 226 -4.10 31.52 -22.81
N SER A 227 -3.79 30.50 -22.02
CA SER A 227 -2.85 30.64 -20.90
C SER A 227 -2.12 29.31 -20.67
N THR A 228 -0.93 29.25 -21.27
CA THR A 228 0.20 28.40 -20.86
C THR A 228 0.43 28.56 -19.35
N SER A 229 0.28 27.47 -18.61
CA SER A 229 0.64 27.42 -17.18
C SER A 229 1.66 26.32 -16.94
N LYS A 230 2.87 26.76 -16.55
CA LYS A 230 4.01 25.93 -16.16
C LYS A 230 3.64 25.13 -14.91
N ARG A 231 3.63 23.79 -15.01
CA ARG A 231 3.81 22.90 -13.85
C ARG A 231 4.28 21.54 -14.34
N THR A 232 5.60 21.32 -14.31
CA THR A 232 6.20 20.04 -14.64
C THR A 232 7.37 19.82 -13.69
N LEU A 233 7.52 18.57 -13.22
CA LEU A 233 8.53 18.03 -12.27
C LEU A 233 8.15 18.05 -10.78
N ALA A 234 7.11 17.30 -10.43
CA ALA A 234 6.90 16.76 -9.08
C ALA A 234 6.58 15.23 -9.05
N PRO A 235 5.89 14.61 -10.05
CA PRO A 235 5.44 13.22 -9.89
C PRO A 235 6.51 12.16 -10.19
N ALA A 236 7.62 12.50 -10.85
CA ALA A 236 8.69 11.53 -11.14
C ALA A 236 9.51 11.14 -9.89
N ILE A 237 9.51 11.97 -8.85
CA ILE A 237 10.34 11.79 -7.65
C ILE A 237 9.66 10.81 -6.68
N ALA A 238 8.34 10.88 -6.51
CA ALA A 238 7.58 10.01 -5.61
C ALA A 238 7.59 8.53 -6.03
N VAL A 239 7.48 8.25 -7.34
CA VAL A 239 7.46 6.89 -7.91
C VAL A 239 8.81 6.17 -7.75
N SER A 240 9.93 6.91 -7.69
CA SER A 240 11.25 6.34 -7.39
C SER A 240 11.42 6.00 -5.90
N ALA A 241 10.80 6.78 -5.00
CA ALA A 241 11.03 6.68 -3.56
C ALA A 241 10.50 5.39 -2.93
N LEU A 242 9.37 4.85 -3.40
CA LEU A 242 8.77 3.60 -2.90
C LEU A 242 9.61 2.35 -3.26
N CYS A 243 10.02 2.22 -4.53
CA CYS A 243 10.95 1.16 -4.94
C CYS A 243 12.31 1.31 -4.24
N ARG A 244 12.78 2.55 -4.07
CA ARG A 244 14.06 2.85 -3.43
C ARG A 244 14.10 2.45 -1.96
N ARG A 245 13.07 2.75 -1.16
CA ARG A 245 13.02 2.32 0.25
C ARG A 245 12.98 0.80 0.38
N ALA A 246 12.19 0.12 -0.45
CA ALA A 246 12.14 -1.35 -0.46
C ALA A 246 13.52 -1.95 -0.79
N LEU A 247 14.22 -1.38 -1.78
CA LEU A 247 15.60 -1.76 -2.11
C LEU A 247 16.58 -1.46 -0.97
N ILE A 248 16.48 -0.32 -0.29
CA ILE A 248 17.31 -0.02 0.89
C ILE A 248 17.08 -1.07 1.98
N ASN A 249 15.82 -1.40 2.29
CA ASN A 249 15.48 -2.40 3.30
C ASN A 249 15.98 -3.79 2.91
N MET A 250 15.86 -4.16 1.63
CA MET A 250 16.42 -5.40 1.09
C MET A 250 17.95 -5.42 1.24
N GLY A 251 18.65 -4.35 0.88
CA GLY A 251 20.10 -4.22 1.06
C GLY A 251 20.53 -4.35 2.52
N VAL A 252 19.80 -3.74 3.47
CA VAL A 252 20.04 -3.89 4.92
C VAL A 252 19.83 -5.36 5.36
N SER A 253 18.78 -6.03 4.85
CA SER A 253 18.54 -7.44 5.12
C SER A 253 19.69 -8.32 4.64
N LEU A 254 20.21 -8.08 3.43
CA LEU A 254 21.36 -8.79 2.87
C LEU A 254 22.65 -8.58 3.69
N ILE A 255 22.88 -7.37 4.21
CA ILE A 255 23.98 -7.12 5.16
C ILE A 255 23.82 -8.01 6.41
N ARG A 256 22.61 -8.13 6.97
CA ARG A 256 22.35 -8.93 8.18
C ARG A 256 22.57 -10.42 7.93
N THR A 257 22.21 -10.93 6.75
CA THR A 257 22.42 -12.33 6.36
C THR A 257 23.81 -12.62 5.80
N ASN A 258 24.72 -11.64 5.84
CA ASN A 258 26.11 -11.72 5.36
C ASN A 258 26.25 -11.92 3.84
N ASP A 259 25.20 -11.64 3.06
CA ASP A 259 25.29 -11.49 1.60
C ASP A 259 25.75 -10.07 1.25
N LEU A 260 27.03 -9.82 1.45
CA LEU A 260 27.63 -8.50 1.27
C LEU A 260 27.76 -8.10 -0.21
N ALA A 261 27.79 -9.09 -1.12
CA ALA A 261 27.86 -8.87 -2.55
C ALA A 261 26.52 -8.35 -3.07
N GLY A 262 25.41 -9.04 -2.75
CA GLY A 262 24.07 -8.59 -3.13
C GLY A 262 23.70 -7.25 -2.50
N ALA A 263 24.07 -7.02 -1.24
CA ALA A 263 23.89 -5.72 -0.60
C ALA A 263 24.63 -4.59 -1.33
N SER A 264 25.89 -4.84 -1.72
CA SER A 264 26.71 -3.85 -2.43
C SER A 264 26.10 -3.49 -3.79
N GLU A 265 25.65 -4.47 -4.56
CA GLU A 265 25.01 -4.25 -5.87
C GLU A 265 23.78 -3.35 -5.75
N ILE A 266 22.90 -3.63 -4.78
CA ILE A 266 21.71 -2.82 -4.53
C ILE A 266 22.09 -1.38 -4.20
N PHE A 267 22.98 -1.17 -3.22
CA PHE A 267 23.32 0.18 -2.79
C PHE A 267 24.15 0.96 -3.82
N GLU A 268 25.00 0.29 -4.61
CA GLU A 268 25.71 0.91 -5.73
C GLU A 268 24.72 1.41 -6.78
N ARG A 269 23.75 0.57 -7.18
CA ARG A 269 22.69 0.95 -8.09
C ARG A 269 21.91 2.15 -7.57
N LEU A 270 21.49 2.12 -6.30
CA LEU A 270 20.78 3.24 -5.69
C LEU A 270 21.62 4.52 -5.70
N ASN A 271 22.91 4.43 -5.38
CA ASN A 271 23.83 5.58 -5.40
C ASN A 271 24.09 6.11 -6.82
N THR A 272 24.03 5.27 -7.85
CA THR A 272 24.07 5.71 -9.25
C THR A 272 22.79 6.46 -9.65
N GLU A 273 21.63 5.97 -9.21
CA GLU A 273 20.33 6.59 -9.51
C GLU A 273 20.16 7.95 -8.81
N GLN A 274 20.63 8.08 -7.57
CA GLN A 274 20.66 9.34 -6.83
C GLN A 274 21.91 9.36 -5.97
N ALA A 275 22.91 10.11 -6.44
CA ALA A 275 24.17 10.29 -5.75
C ALA A 275 23.98 11.04 -4.44
N ASP A 276 24.88 10.79 -3.49
CA ASP A 276 25.01 11.57 -2.26
C ASP A 276 23.81 11.51 -1.32
N GLU A 277 22.98 10.47 -1.45
CA GLU A 277 21.95 10.18 -0.44
C GLU A 277 22.60 9.60 0.83
N PRO A 278 22.49 10.26 2.00
CA PRO A 278 23.24 9.86 3.19
C PRO A 278 22.97 8.43 3.66
N LEU A 279 21.70 7.99 3.60
CA LEU A 279 21.30 6.66 4.05
C LEU A 279 21.89 5.54 3.16
N VAL A 280 21.96 5.77 1.84
CA VAL A 280 22.53 4.81 0.88
C VAL A 280 24.04 4.76 1.05
N LEU A 281 24.72 5.91 1.16
CA LEU A 281 26.17 5.97 1.37
C LEU A 281 26.58 5.28 2.67
N ALA A 282 25.83 5.48 3.76
CA ALA A 282 26.12 4.87 5.05
C ALA A 282 26.01 3.34 4.99
N ASN A 283 24.94 2.82 4.39
CA ASN A 283 24.75 1.37 4.27
C ASN A 283 25.75 0.73 3.29
N LEU A 284 26.11 1.41 2.19
CA LEU A 284 27.15 0.95 1.29
C LEU A 284 28.52 0.90 1.99
N ALA A 285 28.85 1.92 2.79
CA ALA A 285 30.08 1.92 3.58
C ALA A 285 30.13 0.74 4.56
N VAL A 286 29.01 0.42 5.24
CA VAL A 286 28.91 -0.76 6.11
C VAL A 286 29.16 -2.06 5.35
N ALA A 287 28.55 -2.22 4.17
CA ALA A 287 28.77 -3.39 3.31
C ALA A 287 30.26 -3.52 2.89
N ARG A 288 30.92 -2.40 2.58
CA ARG A 288 32.34 -2.35 2.21
C ARG A 288 33.29 -2.67 3.38
N ILE A 289 33.01 -2.16 4.59
CA ILE A 289 33.78 -2.49 5.79
C ILE A 289 33.71 -4.00 6.08
N ARG A 290 32.48 -4.56 6.06
CA ARG A 290 32.27 -5.98 6.36
C ARG A 290 32.85 -6.93 5.32
N SER A 291 33.03 -6.48 4.08
CA SER A 291 33.66 -7.25 3.00
C SER A 291 35.18 -7.05 2.89
N GLY A 292 35.79 -6.32 3.84
CA GLY A 292 37.24 -6.08 3.89
C GLY A 292 37.74 -4.93 3.00
N ARG A 293 36.85 -4.22 2.29
CA ARG A 293 37.19 -3.12 1.37
C ARG A 293 37.23 -1.78 2.11
N ARG A 294 38.13 -1.65 3.08
CA ARG A 294 38.20 -0.49 3.99
C ARG A 294 38.46 0.84 3.28
N GLU A 295 39.33 0.84 2.26
CA GLU A 295 39.66 2.06 1.51
C GLU A 295 38.45 2.63 0.75
N GLU A 296 37.59 1.76 0.21
CA GLU A 296 36.36 2.18 -0.47
C GLU A 296 35.34 2.75 0.53
N ALA A 297 35.22 2.14 1.71
CA ALA A 297 34.34 2.65 2.77
C ALA A 297 34.78 4.04 3.26
N GLU A 298 36.09 4.27 3.41
CA GLU A 298 36.63 5.55 3.82
C GLU A 298 36.23 6.67 2.84
N LYS A 299 36.31 6.41 1.53
CA LYS A 299 35.86 7.36 0.50
C LYS A 299 34.37 7.71 0.63
N LEU A 300 33.53 6.72 0.97
CA LEU A 300 32.09 6.94 1.19
C LEU A 300 31.83 7.77 2.46
N HIS A 301 32.60 7.55 3.53
CA HIS A 301 32.52 8.37 4.75
C HIS A 301 32.98 9.81 4.53
N GLN A 302 34.02 10.02 3.73
CA GLN A 302 34.46 11.36 3.34
C GLN A 302 33.37 12.10 2.54
N ARG A 303 32.68 11.42 1.62
CA ARG A 303 31.50 11.98 0.92
C ARG A 303 30.38 12.34 1.90
N LEU A 304 30.05 11.45 2.83
CA LEU A 304 29.06 11.72 3.89
C LEU A 304 29.42 12.96 4.73
N ALA A 305 30.68 13.08 5.14
CA ALA A 305 31.16 14.23 5.90
C ALA A 305 31.04 15.52 5.08
N ALA A 306 31.43 15.51 3.81
CA ALA A 306 31.30 16.67 2.92
C ALA A 306 29.85 17.14 2.77
N ILE A 307 28.90 16.20 2.64
CA ILE A 307 27.46 16.50 2.59
C ILE A 307 27.00 17.15 3.90
N ALA A 308 27.42 16.59 5.04
CA ALA A 308 27.05 17.10 6.35
C ALA A 308 27.58 18.53 6.59
N PHE A 309 28.80 18.84 6.14
CA PHE A 309 29.37 20.19 6.26
C PHE A 309 28.73 21.21 5.29
N ALA A 310 28.25 20.79 4.12
CA ALA A 310 27.61 21.67 3.15
C ALA A 310 26.19 22.12 3.56
N SER A 311 25.59 21.44 4.54
CA SER A 311 24.24 21.75 5.05
C SER A 311 24.20 22.74 6.22
N TRP A 312 25.33 23.34 6.60
CA TRP A 312 25.47 24.38 7.64
C TRP A 312 25.79 25.73 7.02
#